data_AF-A0A484FBD0-F1
#
_entry.id   AF-A0A484FBD0-F1
#
_cell.length_a   1.000
_cell.length_b   1.000
_cell.length_c   1.000
_cell.angle_alpha   90.00
_cell.angle_beta   90.00
_cell.angle_gamma   90.00
#
_symmetry.space_group_name_H-M   'P 1'
#
loop_
_entity.id
_entity.type
_entity.pdbx_description
1 polymer ?
#
loop_
_entity_poly.entity_id
_entity_poly.type
_entity_poly.pdbx_seq_one_letter_code
_entity_poly.pdbx_strand_id
1 'polypeptide(L)' 'MDTRWTRSFGGCGTCRNRRVKCDEKQPICSMCEVSNLACSGYEKNIFFDFKDTPATGMSRFRRPLLTERERADRR' A
#
# COMPACT_ATOMS: atom_id res chain seq x y z
N MET A 1 19.09 15.44 12.77
CA MET A 1 17.79 14.79 13.05
C MET A 1 17.15 14.46 11.71
N ASP A 2 17.47 13.30 11.19
CA ASP A 2 17.12 12.83 9.84
C ASP A 2 15.60 12.78 9.65
N THR A 3 15.03 13.81 9.00
CA THR A 3 13.64 13.83 8.55
C THR A 3 13.49 13.01 7.26
N ARG A 4 13.93 11.74 7.30
CA ARG A 4 13.47 10.77 6.31
C ARG A 4 11.99 10.54 6.59
N TRP A 5 11.13 11.13 5.76
CA TRP A 5 9.71 10.78 5.69
C TRP A 5 9.59 9.36 5.14
N THR A 6 9.87 8.37 5.98
CA THR A 6 9.53 6.99 5.68
C THR A 6 8.01 6.90 5.77
N ARG A 7 7.36 6.57 4.65
CA ARG A 7 5.93 6.29 4.67
C ARG A 7 5.73 5.02 5.50
N SER A 8 5.17 5.16 6.70
CA SER A 8 4.78 4.01 7.52
C SER A 8 3.55 3.37 6.88
N PHE A 9 3.70 2.10 6.48
CA PHE A 9 2.60 1.31 5.90
C PHE A 9 1.72 0.66 6.98
N GLY A 10 2.10 0.75 8.26
CA GLY A 10 1.49 0.04 9.37
C GLY A 10 0.36 0.78 10.09
N GLY A 11 -0.04 1.99 9.70
CA GLY A 11 -1.09 2.73 10.41
C GLY A 11 -2.46 2.04 10.41
N CYS A 12 -3.31 2.29 11.41
CA CYS A 12 -4.64 1.69 11.47
C CYS A 12 -5.55 2.19 10.32
N GLY A 13 -6.59 1.43 9.98
CA GLY A 13 -7.52 1.79 8.89
C GLY A 13 -8.14 3.17 9.08
N THR A 14 -8.52 3.52 10.31
CA THR A 14 -9.09 4.84 10.64
C THR A 14 -8.10 5.98 10.38
N CYS A 15 -6.83 5.83 10.78
CA CYS A 15 -5.80 6.85 10.56
C CYS A 15 -5.42 6.97 9.08
N ARG A 16 -5.36 5.84 8.36
CA ARG A 16 -5.14 5.83 6.90
C ARG A 16 -6.26 6.58 6.18
N ASN A 17 -7.51 6.33 6.53
CA ASN A 17 -8.66 7.02 5.92
C ASN A 17 -8.64 8.53 6.21
N ARG A 18 -8.25 8.91 7.44
CA ARG A 18 -8.12 10.31 7.86
C ARG A 18 -6.85 11.01 7.36
N ARG A 19 -5.92 10.29 6.72
CA ARG A 19 -4.61 10.78 6.27
C ARG A 19 -3.78 11.45 7.37
N VAL A 20 -3.87 10.94 8.60
CA VAL A 20 -3.10 11.41 9.76
C VAL A 20 -2.01 10.42 10.13
N LYS A 21 -0.96 10.90 10.81
CA LYS A 21 0.10 10.03 11.34
C LYS A 21 -0.50 9.11 12.41
N CYS A 22 -0.26 7.82 12.27
CA CYS A 22 -0.66 6.81 13.25
C CYS A 22 0.54 6.45 14.12
N ASP A 23 0.33 6.33 15.43
CA ASP A 23 1.35 5.89 16.39
C ASP A 23 1.45 4.36 16.51
N GLU A 24 0.68 3.61 15.71
CA GLU A 24 0.70 2.14 15.59
C GLU A 24 0.53 1.35 16.92
N LYS A 25 0.07 2.00 18.00
CA LYS A 25 -0.21 1.36 19.29
C LYS A 25 -1.37 0.37 19.21
N GLN A 26 -1.24 -0.75 19.90
CA GLN A 26 -2.27 -1.79 20.02
C GLN A 26 -2.80 -1.84 21.46
N PRO A 27 -4.11 -2.08 21.69
CA PRO A 27 -5.15 -2.42 20.70
C PRO A 27 -5.75 -1.21 19.95
N ILE A 28 -5.65 0.00 20.51
CA ILE A 28 -6.20 1.24 19.95
C ILE A 28 -5.06 2.24 19.76
N CYS A 29 -5.07 2.95 18.62
CA CYS A 29 -4.09 3.99 18.34
C CYS A 29 -4.36 5.24 19.19
N SER A 30 -3.33 5.96 19.67
CA SER A 30 -3.54 7.16 20.51
C SER A 30 -4.39 8.23 19.82
N MET A 31 -4.22 8.43 18.51
CA MET A 31 -5.06 9.34 17.73
C MET A 31 -6.55 8.92 17.72
N CYS A 32 -6.82 7.62 17.70
CA CYS A 32 -8.16 7.04 17.70
C CYS A 32 -8.81 7.21 19.08
N GLU A 33 -8.04 6.97 20.14
CA GLU A 33 -8.43 7.13 21.54
C GLU A 33 -8.77 8.59 21.86
N VAL A 34 -7.88 9.54 21.53
CA VAL A 34 -8.12 10.98 21.75
C VAL A 34 -9.31 11.48 20.92
N SER A 35 -9.52 10.91 19.73
CA SER A 35 -10.68 11.26 18.89
C SER A 35 -11.98 10.58 19.32
N ASN A 36 -11.97 9.71 20.35
CA ASN A 36 -13.09 8.86 20.73
C ASN A 36 -13.72 8.09 19.55
N LEU A 37 -12.88 7.62 18.62
CA LEU A 37 -13.31 6.86 17.44
C LEU A 37 -12.99 5.38 17.57
N ALA A 38 -13.88 4.53 17.02
CA ALA A 38 -13.60 3.12 16.85
C ALA A 38 -12.37 2.92 15.93
N CYS A 39 -11.35 2.25 16.43
CA CYS A 39 -10.17 1.88 15.66
C CYS A 39 -10.53 0.67 14.79
N SER A 40 -10.53 0.82 13.46
CA SER A 40 -10.78 -0.30 12.53
C SER A 40 -9.62 -1.31 12.43
N GLY A 41 -8.69 -1.26 13.38
CA GLY A 41 -7.55 -2.16 13.45
C GLY A 41 -6.50 -1.92 12.37
N TYR A 42 -5.60 -2.90 12.24
CA TYR A 42 -4.39 -2.82 11.43
C TYR A 42 -4.42 -3.76 10.22
N GLU A 43 -5.60 -4.25 9.86
CA GLU A 43 -5.77 -5.24 8.79
C GLU A 43 -5.26 -4.69 7.45
N LYS A 44 -4.53 -5.55 6.74
CA LYS A 44 -4.01 -5.31 5.40
C LYS A 44 -4.61 -6.36 4.48
N ASN A 45 -5.71 -6.00 3.83
CA ASN A 45 -6.33 -6.84 2.81
C ASN A 45 -5.51 -6.77 1.52
N ILE A 46 -4.42 -7.54 1.49
CA ILE A 46 -3.60 -7.76 0.30
C ILE A 46 -4.18 -8.96 -0.46
N PHE A 47 -4.98 -8.70 -1.49
CA PHE A 47 -5.44 -9.73 -2.40
C PHE A 47 -4.46 -9.84 -3.56
N PHE A 48 -3.86 -11.02 -3.69
CA PHE A 48 -3.10 -11.39 -4.88
C PHE A 48 -4.04 -12.12 -5.83
N ASP A 49 -4.51 -11.43 -6.87
CA ASP A 49 -5.27 -12.08 -7.94
C ASP A 49 -4.32 -12.95 -8.78
N PHE A 50 -4.30 -14.26 -8.50
CA PHE A 50 -3.51 -15.25 -9.25
C PHE A 50 -4.23 -15.83 -10.47
N LYS A 51 -5.41 -15.30 -10.84
CA LYS A 51 -6.13 -15.77 -12.03
C LYS A 51 -5.62 -15.08 -13.29
N ASP A 52 -4.42 -15.45 -13.70
CA ASP A 52 -3.98 -15.28 -15.09
C ASP A 52 -4.66 -16.33 -15.96
N THR A 53 -5.96 -16.19 -16.24
CA THR A 53 -6.54 -16.74 -17.48
C THR A 53 -6.25 -15.72 -18.57
N PRO A 54 -5.34 -16.00 -19.53
CA PRO A 54 -4.95 -15.05 -20.58
C PRO A 54 -6.03 -14.93 -21.66
N ALA A 55 -7.27 -14.61 -21.31
CA ALA A 55 -8.32 -14.31 -22.29
C ALA A 55 -8.39 -12.81 -22.62
N THR A 56 -7.90 -11.93 -21.75
CA THR A 56 -7.85 -10.48 -22.01
C THR A 56 -6.62 -9.90 -21.32
N GLY A 57 -5.51 -9.83 -22.05
CA GLY A 57 -4.25 -9.27 -21.56
C GLY A 57 -4.42 -7.82 -21.12
N MET A 58 -4.35 -7.56 -19.81
CA MET A 58 -4.13 -6.23 -19.26
C MET A 58 -3.62 -6.35 -17.82
N SER A 59 -2.48 -7.02 -17.63
CA SER A 59 -1.64 -6.69 -16.49
C SER A 59 -1.13 -5.26 -16.72
N ARG A 60 -1.72 -4.30 -16.00
CA ARG A 60 -1.33 -2.89 -16.04
C ARG A 60 0.01 -2.70 -15.32
N PHE A 61 1.07 -3.33 -15.82
CA PHE A 61 2.40 -2.79 -15.63
C PHE A 61 2.38 -1.40 -16.28
N ARG A 62 2.31 -0.34 -15.45
CA ARG A 62 2.07 1.03 -15.93
C ARG A 62 3.14 1.58 -16.87
N ARG A 63 4.21 0.82 -17.17
CA ARG A 63 5.12 1.04 -18.28
C ARG A 63 6.00 -0.19 -18.48
N PRO A 64 6.22 -0.64 -19.72
CA PRO A 64 7.32 -1.57 -20.02
C PRO A 64 8.64 -0.92 -19.58
N LEU A 65 9.49 -1.67 -18.85
CA LEU A 65 10.81 -1.19 -18.43
C LEU A 65 11.78 -1.00 -19.60
N LEU A 66 11.56 -1.74 -20.70
CA LEU A 66 12.33 -1.62 -21.94
C LEU A 66 11.37 -1.59 -23.13
N THR A 67 11.72 -0.81 -24.13
CA THR A 67 11.10 -0.83 -25.45
C THR A 67 11.40 -2.14 -26.18
N GLU A 68 10.62 -2.46 -27.22
CA GLU A 68 10.85 -3.68 -28.02
C GLU A 68 12.24 -3.73 -28.66
N ARG A 69 12.77 -2.56 -29.05
CA ARG A 69 14.12 -2.42 -29.62
C ARG A 69 15.19 -2.83 -28.62
N GLU A 70 15.14 -2.32 -27.40
CA GLU A 70 16.11 -2.64 -26.35
C GLU A 70 16.02 -4.10 -25.87
N ARG A 71 14.86 -4.75 -26.03
CA ARG A 71 14.72 -6.20 -25.76
C ARG A 71 15.36 -7.05 -26.85
N ALA A 72 15.30 -6.63 -28.12
CA ALA A 72 15.89 -7.35 -29.24
C ALA A 72 17.44 -7.32 -29.19
N ASP A 73 18.03 -6.20 -28.79
CA ASP A 73 19.49 -6.04 -28.65
C ASP A 73 20.12 -6.91 -27.55
N ARG A 74 19.33 -7.46 -26.62
CA ARG A 74 19.82 -8.33 -25.54
C ARG A 74 19.70 -9.83 -25.86
N ARG A 75 19.27 -10.21 -27.06
CA ARG A 75 19.02 -11.60 -27.47
C ARG A 75 20.13 -12.17 -28.35
#